data_AF-A0A8T3WAC8-F1
#
_entry.id   AF-A0A8T3WAC8-F1
#
_cell.length_a   1.000
_cell.length_b   1.000
_cell.length_c   1.000
_cell.angle_alpha   90.00
_cell.angle_beta   90.00
_cell.angle_gamma   90.00
#
_symmetry.space_group_name_H-M   'P 1'
#
loop_
_entity.id
_entity.type
_entity.pdbx_description
1 polymer ?
#
loop_
_entity_poly.entity_id
_entity_poly.type
_entity_poly.pdbx_seq_one_letter_code
_entity_poly.pdbx_strand_id
1 'polypeptide(L)'
;MTYGCILDSDGFIDCVTQPDQNGFSDVTVSATDEGGLTTWDTFRINVLSVDDGPTVNIIEPGSEVTEEVEFDFVATASDPEGDALTFILDFGDGTVETGNVINGMIETTHTYAEEGTYTITVTVSDGSLTATDSKIVEATESTTSDVRNIVYIGGIAFDNEFPKPGDELNVFVRFENQGDEDLKDARLTAIIQDLGIRSSTVKAEVNDGQEASKVLTLEIPEDAQAGRYWVEVIIDIDGNRRIKYRPIDII
;
A
#
# COMPACT_ATOMS: atom_id res chain seq x y z
N MET A 1 28.77 1.77 -0.87
CA MET A 1 29.19 2.14 0.50
C MET A 1 29.62 0.85 1.19
N THR A 2 30.81 0.85 1.78
CA THR A 2 31.58 -0.37 2.05
C THR A 2 31.14 -0.99 3.38
N TYR A 3 30.59 -2.20 3.32
CA TYR A 3 30.42 -3.06 4.49
C TYR A 3 31.79 -3.46 5.01
N GLY A 4 32.01 -3.36 6.32
CA GLY A 4 33.20 -3.96 6.91
C GLY A 4 33.67 -3.27 8.18
N CYS A 5 34.37 -4.06 8.98
CA CYS A 5 35.23 -3.52 10.00
C CYS A 5 36.60 -3.20 9.39
N ILE A 6 37.20 -2.10 9.79
CA ILE A 6 38.55 -1.70 9.40
C ILE A 6 39.45 -1.88 10.62
N LEU A 7 40.60 -2.52 10.42
CA LEU A 7 41.67 -2.48 11.41
C LEU A 7 42.47 -1.20 11.19
N ASP A 8 42.46 -0.30 12.17
CA ASP A 8 43.22 0.94 12.10
C ASP A 8 44.72 0.74 12.37
N SER A 9 45.51 1.80 12.22
CA SER A 9 46.97 1.76 12.42
C SER A 9 47.39 1.52 13.88
N ASP A 10 46.48 1.69 14.82
CA ASP A 10 46.70 1.49 16.25
C ASP A 10 46.27 0.08 16.72
N GLY A 11 45.73 -0.73 15.79
CA GLY A 11 45.31 -2.10 16.04
C GLY A 11 43.89 -2.24 16.59
N PHE A 12 43.07 -1.18 16.51
CA PHE A 12 41.65 -1.25 16.84
C PHE A 12 40.80 -1.61 15.63
N ILE A 13 39.73 -2.32 15.88
CA ILE A 13 38.76 -2.72 14.87
C ILE A 13 37.59 -1.73 14.97
N ASP A 14 37.40 -0.93 13.93
CA ASP A 14 36.28 0.00 13.80
C ASP A 14 35.24 -0.60 12.84
N CYS A 15 34.03 -0.85 13.33
CA CYS A 15 32.94 -1.45 12.57
C CYS A 15 31.82 -0.42 12.40
N VAL A 16 31.39 -0.21 11.15
CA VAL A 16 30.25 0.65 10.85
C VAL A 16 29.03 -0.23 10.55
N THR A 17 27.93 0.01 11.27
CA THR A 17 26.64 -0.64 11.00
C THR A 17 25.83 0.12 9.95
N GLN A 18 24.91 -0.57 9.26
CA GLN A 18 23.91 0.07 8.42
C GLN A 18 22.67 0.46 9.25
N PRO A 19 21.83 1.38 8.75
CA PRO A 19 20.44 1.48 9.19
C PRO A 19 19.79 0.09 9.18
N ASP A 20 18.94 -0.17 10.16
CA ASP A 20 18.16 -1.40 10.33
C ASP A 20 19.00 -2.69 10.44
N GLN A 21 20.32 -2.55 10.68
CA GLN A 21 21.19 -3.69 10.91
C GLN A 21 21.08 -4.14 12.37
N ASN A 22 20.56 -5.35 12.58
CA ASN A 22 20.53 -6.02 13.87
C ASN A 22 21.00 -7.49 13.76
N GLY A 23 21.27 -8.11 14.91
CA GLY A 23 21.66 -9.52 15.01
C GLY A 23 23.17 -9.75 15.05
N PHE A 24 23.56 -11.00 14.80
CA PHE A 24 24.94 -11.44 15.01
C PHE A 24 25.79 -11.33 13.74
N SER A 25 27.00 -10.80 13.90
CA SER A 25 28.03 -10.80 12.85
C SER A 25 29.32 -11.38 13.40
N ASP A 26 29.93 -12.31 12.66
CA ASP A 26 31.23 -12.88 13.01
C ASP A 26 32.33 -12.06 12.31
N VAL A 27 33.21 -11.44 13.10
CA VAL A 27 34.37 -10.69 12.62
C VAL A 27 35.59 -11.56 12.74
N THR A 28 36.23 -11.85 11.61
CA THR A 28 37.47 -12.63 11.56
C THR A 28 38.66 -11.74 11.28
N VAL A 29 39.65 -11.78 12.16
CA VAL A 29 40.90 -11.04 12.04
C VAL A 29 42.00 -12.03 11.71
N SER A 30 42.80 -11.73 10.68
CA SER A 30 43.98 -12.52 10.34
C SER A 30 45.25 -11.72 10.61
N ALA A 31 46.24 -12.34 11.24
CA ALA A 31 47.58 -11.78 11.42
C ALA A 31 48.60 -12.64 10.66
N THR A 32 49.45 -12.00 9.86
CA THR A 32 50.50 -12.66 9.07
C THR A 32 51.88 -12.11 9.45
N ASP A 33 52.84 -12.99 9.69
CA ASP A 33 54.22 -12.58 9.99
C ASP A 33 55.04 -12.24 8.73
N GLU A 34 56.25 -11.71 8.90
CA GLU A 34 57.16 -11.38 7.78
C GLU A 34 57.58 -12.61 6.95
N GLY A 35 57.44 -13.81 7.52
CA GLY A 35 57.69 -15.09 6.85
C GLY A 35 56.50 -15.62 6.05
N GLY A 36 55.35 -14.94 6.12
CA GLY A 36 54.12 -15.30 5.41
C GLY A 36 53.24 -16.34 6.12
N LEU A 37 53.52 -16.68 7.39
CA LEU A 37 52.63 -17.54 8.18
C LEU A 37 51.47 -16.73 8.75
N THR A 38 50.25 -17.25 8.64
CA THR A 38 49.03 -16.57 9.08
C THR A 38 48.34 -17.32 10.21
N THR A 39 47.77 -16.57 11.16
CA THR A 39 46.79 -17.06 12.13
C THR A 39 45.52 -16.22 12.04
N TRP A 40 44.40 -16.75 12.53
CA TRP A 40 43.14 -16.02 12.58
C TRP A 40 42.45 -16.24 13.92
N ASP A 41 41.66 -15.25 14.32
CA ASP A 41 40.71 -15.33 15.41
C ASP A 41 39.37 -14.76 14.97
N THR A 42 38.29 -15.29 15.53
CA THR A 42 36.93 -14.85 15.22
C THR A 42 36.20 -14.52 16.49
N PHE A 43 35.67 -13.31 16.57
CA PHE A 43 34.76 -12.90 17.63
C PHE A 43 33.41 -12.51 17.03
N ARG A 44 32.37 -12.62 17.84
CA ARG A 44 31.00 -12.32 17.45
C ARG A 44 30.57 -10.98 18.00
N ILE A 45 30.08 -10.11 17.12
CA ILE A 45 29.39 -8.87 17.48
C ILE A 45 27.90 -9.17 17.49
N ASN A 46 27.20 -8.65 18.51
CA ASN A 46 25.74 -8.60 18.53
C ASN A 46 25.31 -7.14 18.36
N VAL A 47 24.69 -6.83 17.23
CA VAL A 47 24.08 -5.51 17.01
C VAL A 47 22.65 -5.59 17.54
N LEU A 48 22.35 -4.78 18.56
CA LEU A 48 21.02 -4.75 19.16
C LEU A 48 20.06 -4.03 18.20
N SER A 49 18.84 -4.55 18.06
CA SER A 49 17.75 -3.80 17.44
C SER A 49 17.44 -2.57 18.27
N VAL A 50 17.22 -1.45 17.59
CA VAL A 50 16.46 -0.32 18.12
C VAL A 50 15.08 -0.40 17.46
N ASP A 51 14.08 0.07 18.18
CA ASP A 51 12.70 0.16 17.68
C ASP A 51 12.62 1.33 16.69
N ASP A 52 12.28 1.04 15.43
CA ASP A 52 12.08 2.05 14.40
C ASP A 52 10.57 2.30 14.24
N GLY A 53 10.17 3.57 14.18
CA GLY A 53 8.74 3.89 14.14
C GLY A 53 8.07 3.49 12.83
N PRO A 54 6.74 3.35 12.81
CA PRO A 54 6.03 2.98 11.60
C PRO A 54 6.11 4.07 10.54
N THR A 55 5.71 3.73 9.32
CA THR A 55 5.41 4.67 8.25
C THR A 55 3.92 4.60 7.92
N VAL A 56 3.35 5.73 7.47
CA VAL A 56 1.98 5.79 6.98
C VAL A 56 1.89 6.78 5.81
N ASN A 57 1.08 6.45 4.80
CA ASN A 57 0.83 7.31 3.65
C ASN A 57 -0.63 7.21 3.18
N ILE A 58 -1.32 8.35 3.14
CA ILE A 58 -2.67 8.46 2.57
C ILE A 58 -2.58 8.43 1.05
N ILE A 59 -3.26 7.46 0.43
CA ILE A 59 -3.36 7.29 -1.02
C ILE A 59 -4.63 7.97 -1.52
N GLU A 60 -5.78 7.66 -0.91
CA GLU A 60 -7.11 8.15 -1.26
C GLU A 60 -7.82 8.74 -0.02
N PRO A 61 -8.75 9.71 -0.19
CA PRO A 61 -9.27 10.25 -1.45
C PRO A 61 -8.28 11.20 -2.13
N GLY A 62 -8.63 11.74 -3.31
CA GLY A 62 -7.93 12.86 -3.95
C GLY A 62 -7.99 14.18 -3.15
N SER A 63 -7.78 15.31 -3.81
CA SER A 63 -7.94 16.64 -3.18
C SER A 63 -9.39 17.11 -3.11
N GLU A 64 -10.29 16.47 -3.86
CA GLU A 64 -11.70 16.81 -3.97
C GLU A 64 -12.54 15.54 -3.80
N VAL A 65 -13.66 15.67 -3.11
CA VAL A 65 -14.74 14.68 -2.99
C VAL A 65 -16.08 15.41 -3.10
N THR A 66 -17.16 14.67 -3.25
CA THR A 66 -18.51 15.25 -3.29
C THR A 66 -19.19 15.03 -1.94
N GLU A 67 -19.85 16.05 -1.38
CA GLU A 67 -20.69 15.88 -0.19
C GLU A 67 -21.85 14.91 -0.47
N GLU A 68 -22.41 14.32 0.59
CA GLU A 68 -23.50 13.34 0.55
C GLU A 68 -23.22 12.07 -0.29
N VAL A 69 -22.02 11.95 -0.86
CA VAL A 69 -21.55 10.81 -1.63
C VAL A 69 -20.44 10.11 -0.85
N GLU A 70 -20.56 8.79 -0.74
CA GLU A 70 -19.53 7.97 -0.11
C GLU A 70 -18.28 7.89 -1.00
N PHE A 71 -17.12 8.14 -0.41
CA PHE A 71 -15.80 7.98 -1.03
C PHE A 71 -14.95 6.97 -0.27
N ASP A 72 -13.95 6.40 -0.94
CA ASP A 72 -13.02 5.45 -0.33
C ASP A 72 -11.84 6.20 0.34
N PHE A 73 -11.50 5.79 1.57
CA PHE A 73 -10.26 6.18 2.21
C PHE A 73 -9.31 4.99 2.19
N VAL A 74 -8.10 5.21 1.69
CA VAL A 74 -7.04 4.20 1.67
C VAL A 74 -5.72 4.81 2.09
N ALA A 75 -5.08 4.18 3.08
CA ALA A 75 -3.72 4.49 3.48
C ALA A 75 -2.87 3.22 3.60
N THR A 76 -1.61 3.29 3.17
CA THR A 76 -0.62 2.23 3.46
C THR A 76 0.10 2.54 4.75
N ALA A 77 0.45 1.49 5.48
CA ALA A 77 1.28 1.60 6.66
C ALA A 77 2.19 0.38 6.79
N SER A 78 3.41 0.59 7.25
CA SER A 78 4.38 -0.48 7.46
C SER A 78 5.28 -0.17 8.62
N ASP A 79 5.88 -1.21 9.15
CA ASP A 79 6.81 -1.16 10.26
C ASP A 79 8.06 -1.95 9.86
N PRO A 80 9.29 -1.42 10.03
CA PRO A 80 10.52 -2.10 9.64
C PRO A 80 10.73 -3.43 10.38
N GLU A 81 10.37 -3.49 11.66
CA GLU A 81 10.45 -4.69 12.50
C GLU A 81 9.30 -5.67 12.23
N GLY A 82 8.25 -5.20 11.54
CA GLY A 82 7.05 -5.98 11.24
C GLY A 82 6.09 -6.06 12.42
N ASP A 83 6.14 -5.08 13.32
CA ASP A 83 5.25 -5.00 14.46
C ASP A 83 3.80 -4.79 14.04
N ALA A 84 2.89 -5.23 14.92
CA ALA A 84 1.46 -5.12 14.67
C ALA A 84 1.01 -3.67 14.86
N LEU A 85 0.47 -3.08 13.79
CA LEU A 85 0.08 -1.68 13.78
C LEU A 85 -1.39 -1.46 14.10
N THR A 86 -1.68 -0.42 14.87
CA THR A 86 -3.01 0.14 15.11
C THR A 86 -3.12 1.55 14.54
N PHE A 87 -4.33 2.02 14.24
CA PHE A 87 -4.54 3.37 13.73
C PHE A 87 -5.67 4.12 14.45
N ILE A 88 -5.56 5.45 14.41
CA ILE A 88 -6.63 6.41 14.68
C ILE A 88 -6.76 7.27 13.41
N LEU A 89 -7.95 7.31 12.83
CA LEU A 89 -8.29 8.08 11.64
C LEU A 89 -9.34 9.12 12.01
N ASP A 90 -9.01 10.40 11.84
CA ASP A 90 -9.92 11.53 12.04
C ASP A 90 -10.21 12.16 10.67
N PHE A 91 -11.48 12.22 10.26
CA PHE A 91 -11.89 12.82 9.00
C PHE A 91 -11.97 14.36 9.06
N GLY A 92 -11.84 14.97 10.24
CA GLY A 92 -11.87 16.41 10.42
C GLY A 92 -13.28 17.01 10.49
N ASP A 93 -14.32 16.19 10.43
CA ASP A 93 -15.73 16.56 10.66
C ASP A 93 -16.27 16.12 12.02
N GLY A 94 -15.39 15.55 12.87
CA GLY A 94 -15.73 14.97 14.17
C GLY A 94 -15.94 13.45 14.14
N THR A 95 -15.89 12.82 12.96
CA THR A 95 -15.88 11.36 12.81
C THR A 95 -14.47 10.83 13.02
N VAL A 96 -14.33 9.88 13.96
CA VAL A 96 -13.07 9.22 14.27
C VAL A 96 -13.25 7.71 14.23
N GLU A 97 -12.37 7.03 13.50
CA GLU A 97 -12.28 5.58 13.43
C GLU A 97 -10.97 5.08 14.04
N THR A 98 -11.01 3.86 14.59
CA THR A 98 -9.82 3.21 15.13
C THR A 98 -9.83 1.74 14.76
N GLY A 99 -8.66 1.17 14.48
CA GLY A 99 -8.57 -0.24 14.10
C GLY A 99 -7.15 -0.77 14.07
N ASN A 100 -7.01 -1.96 13.51
CA ASN A 100 -5.72 -2.55 13.19
C ASN A 100 -5.41 -2.32 11.71
N VAL A 101 -4.15 -2.12 11.38
CA VAL A 101 -3.69 -2.17 10.00
C VAL A 101 -3.66 -3.63 9.56
N ILE A 102 -4.33 -3.95 8.45
CA ILE A 102 -4.40 -5.33 7.93
C ILE A 102 -3.59 -5.41 6.66
N ASN A 103 -2.62 -6.33 6.62
CA ASN A 103 -1.71 -6.51 5.48
C ASN A 103 -0.95 -5.23 5.06
N GLY A 104 -0.77 -4.26 5.95
CA GLY A 104 -0.12 -2.99 5.63
C GLY A 104 -1.04 -1.94 4.99
N MET A 105 -2.36 -2.12 5.10
CA MET A 105 -3.33 -1.18 4.57
C MET A 105 -4.47 -0.89 5.55
N ILE A 106 -5.02 0.32 5.42
CA ILE A 106 -6.21 0.82 6.09
C ILE A 106 -7.21 1.15 4.98
N GLU A 107 -8.34 0.45 4.95
CA GLU A 107 -9.41 0.65 3.96
C GLU A 107 -10.73 0.88 4.71
N THR A 108 -11.38 2.01 4.44
CA THR A 108 -12.71 2.35 4.95
C THR A 108 -13.41 3.29 3.96
N THR A 109 -14.65 3.66 4.24
CA THR A 109 -15.40 4.66 3.47
C THR A 109 -15.85 5.80 4.36
N HIS A 110 -16.09 6.97 3.78
CA HIS A 110 -16.63 8.12 4.50
C HIS A 110 -17.54 8.98 3.61
N THR A 111 -18.38 9.78 4.24
CA THR A 111 -19.25 10.76 3.58
C THR A 111 -19.26 12.05 4.39
N TYR A 112 -18.92 13.17 3.77
CA TYR A 112 -19.14 14.48 4.37
C TYR A 112 -20.59 14.91 4.17
N ALA A 113 -21.23 15.41 5.23
CA ALA A 113 -22.63 15.84 5.18
C ALA A 113 -22.84 17.22 4.54
N GLU A 114 -21.79 18.05 4.50
CA GLU A 114 -21.86 19.43 3.99
C GLU A 114 -20.55 19.76 3.25
N GLU A 115 -20.64 20.64 2.25
CA GLU A 115 -19.51 21.18 1.51
C GLU A 115 -18.54 21.93 2.44
N GLY A 116 -17.26 21.85 2.12
CA GLY A 116 -16.22 22.49 2.93
C GLY A 116 -14.85 21.87 2.79
N THR A 117 -13.90 22.45 3.51
CA THR A 117 -12.52 21.94 3.57
C THR A 117 -12.30 21.17 4.86
N TYR A 118 -11.92 19.90 4.72
CA TYR A 118 -11.64 18.98 5.82
C TYR A 118 -10.17 18.55 5.80
N THR A 119 -9.62 18.26 6.98
CA THR A 119 -8.26 17.71 7.11
C THR A 119 -8.35 16.31 7.66
N ILE A 120 -8.19 15.32 6.78
CA ILE A 120 -8.10 13.92 7.17
C ILE A 120 -6.74 13.70 7.81
N THR A 121 -6.71 13.10 8.99
CA THR A 121 -5.49 12.79 9.75
C THR A 121 -5.50 11.31 10.13
N VAL A 122 -4.50 10.56 9.68
CA VAL A 122 -4.29 9.17 10.12
C VAL A 122 -3.03 9.10 10.98
N THR A 123 -3.15 8.52 12.17
CA THR A 123 -2.02 8.23 13.05
C THR A 123 -1.93 6.73 13.25
N VAL A 124 -0.76 6.16 12.99
CA VAL A 124 -0.46 4.74 13.13
C VAL A 124 0.53 4.53 14.27
N SER A 125 0.36 3.46 15.05
CA SER A 125 1.23 3.11 16.18
C SER A 125 1.57 1.62 16.18
N ASP A 126 2.83 1.32 16.48
CA ASP A 126 3.38 -0.02 16.77
C ASP A 126 3.21 -0.43 18.26
N GLY A 127 2.70 0.47 19.11
CA GLY A 127 2.57 0.30 20.57
C GLY A 127 3.61 1.06 21.41
N SER A 128 4.65 1.58 20.77
CA SER A 128 5.76 2.36 21.35
C SER A 128 5.90 3.73 20.69
N LEU A 129 6.00 3.76 19.37
CA LEU A 129 6.14 4.92 18.51
C LEU A 129 4.89 5.14 17.65
N THR A 130 4.85 6.28 16.98
CA THR A 130 3.74 6.68 16.13
C THR A 130 4.21 7.44 14.91
N ALA A 131 3.50 7.28 13.79
CA ALA A 131 3.62 8.12 12.62
C ALA A 131 2.25 8.69 12.23
N THR A 132 2.25 9.88 11.64
CA THR A 132 1.05 10.59 11.23
C THR A 132 1.19 11.10 9.81
N ASP A 133 0.13 10.95 9.01
CA ASP A 133 -0.03 11.61 7.73
C ASP A 133 -1.35 12.39 7.71
N SER A 134 -1.42 13.43 6.88
CA SER A 134 -2.60 14.28 6.77
C SER A 134 -2.85 14.76 5.36
N LYS A 135 -4.12 14.84 4.98
CA LYS A 135 -4.55 15.28 3.67
C LYS A 135 -5.70 16.26 3.78
N ILE A 136 -5.56 17.39 3.09
CA ILE A 136 -6.66 18.36 2.94
C ILE A 136 -7.53 17.89 1.78
N VAL A 137 -8.83 17.84 2.03
CA VAL A 137 -9.86 17.46 1.06
C VAL A 137 -10.92 18.55 1.01
N GLU A 138 -11.29 18.96 -0.19
CA GLU A 138 -12.44 19.85 -0.44
C GLU A 138 -13.65 18.99 -0.79
N ALA A 139 -14.66 18.97 0.08
CA ALA A 139 -15.99 18.46 -0.24
C ALA A 139 -16.75 19.54 -1.00
N THR A 140 -17.17 19.24 -2.22
CA THR A 140 -17.95 20.15 -3.07
C THR A 140 -19.44 19.82 -3.01
N GLU A 141 -20.29 20.82 -3.26
CA GLU A 141 -21.73 20.64 -3.37
C GLU A 141 -22.08 19.51 -4.35
N SER A 142 -22.98 18.64 -3.92
CA SER A 142 -23.42 17.52 -4.73
C SER A 142 -24.30 17.97 -5.89
N THR A 143 -24.03 17.50 -7.10
CA THR A 143 -25.00 17.67 -8.19
C THR A 143 -26.00 16.53 -8.18
N THR A 144 -27.17 16.75 -8.79
CA THR A 144 -28.13 15.65 -9.01
C THR A 144 -27.56 14.51 -9.86
N SER A 145 -26.41 14.66 -10.52
CA SER A 145 -25.73 13.57 -11.23
C SER A 145 -24.84 12.75 -10.30
N ASP A 146 -24.23 13.37 -9.28
CA ASP A 146 -23.29 12.71 -8.39
C ASP A 146 -23.98 11.72 -7.47
N VAL A 147 -25.11 12.14 -6.87
CA VAL A 147 -25.95 11.27 -6.04
C VAL A 147 -26.54 10.09 -6.83
N ARG A 148 -26.57 10.18 -8.16
CA ARG A 148 -27.12 9.15 -9.05
C ARG A 148 -26.07 8.22 -9.63
N ASN A 149 -24.81 8.63 -9.64
CA ASN A 149 -23.71 7.86 -10.23
C ASN A 149 -22.96 7.06 -9.14
N ILE A 150 -23.70 6.36 -8.28
CA ILE A 150 -23.13 5.59 -7.18
C ILE A 150 -22.78 4.19 -7.68
N VAL A 151 -21.50 3.83 -7.60
CA VAL A 151 -21.03 2.46 -7.84
C VAL A 151 -20.35 1.89 -6.62
N TYR A 152 -20.51 0.59 -6.45
CA TYR A 152 -19.81 -0.18 -5.45
C TYR A 152 -19.03 -1.34 -6.08
N ILE A 153 -17.77 -1.52 -5.69
CA ILE A 153 -16.97 -2.69 -6.08
C ILE A 153 -17.27 -3.84 -5.11
N GLY A 154 -18.21 -4.71 -5.53
CA GLY A 154 -18.62 -5.90 -4.77
C GLY A 154 -17.48 -6.86 -4.47
N GLY A 155 -16.55 -7.06 -5.41
CA GLY A 155 -15.39 -7.92 -5.16
C GLY A 155 -14.42 -8.05 -6.33
N ILE A 156 -13.21 -8.48 -5.99
CA ILE A 156 -12.13 -8.80 -6.91
C ILE A 156 -11.80 -10.28 -6.74
N ALA A 157 -11.70 -11.02 -7.83
CA ALA A 157 -11.24 -12.40 -7.85
C ALA A 157 -10.18 -12.60 -8.93
N PHE A 158 -9.32 -13.60 -8.74
CA PHE A 158 -8.28 -13.97 -9.69
C PHE A 158 -8.55 -15.37 -10.22
N ASP A 159 -8.24 -15.65 -11.47
CA ASP A 159 -8.20 -17.03 -11.98
C ASP A 159 -7.04 -17.82 -11.39
N ASN A 160 -5.93 -17.15 -11.07
CA ASN A 160 -4.78 -17.71 -10.40
C ASN A 160 -4.37 -16.85 -9.20
N GLU A 161 -4.42 -17.43 -8.00
CA GLU A 161 -4.00 -16.78 -6.75
C GLU A 161 -2.48 -16.77 -6.56
N PHE A 162 -1.74 -17.55 -7.38
CA PHE A 162 -0.29 -17.67 -7.33
C PHE A 162 0.34 -17.68 -8.75
N PRO A 163 0.19 -16.59 -9.53
CA PRO A 163 0.79 -16.48 -10.85
C PRO A 163 2.32 -16.41 -10.77
N LYS A 164 2.95 -16.85 -11.85
CA LYS A 164 4.40 -16.79 -12.03
C LYS A 164 4.78 -15.64 -12.96
N PRO A 165 6.05 -15.21 -12.95
CA PRO A 165 6.57 -14.32 -13.99
C PRO A 165 6.29 -14.89 -15.39
N GLY A 166 5.69 -14.07 -16.26
CA GLY A 166 5.24 -14.46 -17.60
C GLY A 166 3.81 -15.00 -17.70
N ASP A 167 3.10 -15.24 -16.59
CA ASP A 167 1.70 -15.65 -16.63
C ASP A 167 0.77 -14.49 -17.02
N GLU A 168 -0.34 -14.81 -17.67
CA GLU A 168 -1.50 -13.92 -17.75
C GLU A 168 -2.36 -14.08 -16.48
N LEU A 169 -2.70 -12.97 -15.85
CA LEU A 169 -3.59 -12.90 -14.69
C LEU A 169 -4.93 -12.28 -15.10
N ASN A 170 -6.02 -13.04 -14.98
CA ASN A 170 -7.35 -12.51 -15.19
C ASN A 170 -7.96 -12.03 -13.86
N VAL A 171 -8.26 -10.74 -13.82
CA VAL A 171 -8.89 -10.05 -12.69
C VAL A 171 -10.38 -9.92 -12.97
N PHE A 172 -11.18 -10.69 -12.22
CA PHE A 172 -12.64 -10.63 -12.25
C PHE A 172 -13.11 -9.56 -11.27
N VAL A 173 -13.77 -8.53 -11.79
CA VAL A 173 -14.30 -7.42 -10.99
C VAL A 173 -15.81 -7.49 -11.02
N ARG A 174 -16.43 -7.71 -9.86
CA ARG A 174 -17.87 -7.57 -9.65
C ARG A 174 -18.16 -6.20 -9.08
N PHE A 175 -19.11 -5.50 -9.68
CA PHE A 175 -19.52 -4.17 -9.25
C PHE A 175 -21.00 -3.95 -9.50
N GLU A 176 -21.60 -3.03 -8.76
CA GLU A 176 -23.02 -2.76 -8.77
C GLU A 176 -23.24 -1.27 -9.00
N ASN A 177 -24.18 -0.94 -9.89
CA ASN A 177 -24.74 0.40 -9.99
C ASN A 177 -25.83 0.56 -8.93
N GLN A 178 -25.54 1.33 -7.89
CA GLN A 178 -26.48 1.67 -6.82
C GLN A 178 -27.09 3.07 -6.99
N GLY A 179 -26.87 3.67 -8.16
CA GLY A 179 -27.57 4.85 -8.64
C GLY A 179 -29.06 4.65 -8.86
N ASP A 180 -29.71 5.64 -9.48
CA ASP A 180 -31.07 5.54 -10.03
C ASP A 180 -31.09 5.71 -11.56
N GLU A 181 -29.91 5.78 -12.19
CA GLU A 181 -29.72 5.95 -13.63
C GLU A 181 -28.71 4.95 -14.20
N ASP A 182 -28.86 4.61 -15.49
CA ASP A 182 -27.90 3.76 -16.20
C ASP A 182 -26.56 4.49 -16.37
N LEU A 183 -25.47 3.84 -15.94
CA LEU A 183 -24.12 4.33 -16.13
C LEU A 183 -23.70 4.08 -17.57
N LYS A 184 -23.26 5.12 -18.28
CA LYS A 184 -22.90 4.98 -19.71
C LYS A 184 -21.40 5.01 -19.99
N ASP A 185 -20.64 5.55 -19.04
CA ASP A 185 -19.23 5.89 -19.24
C ASP A 185 -18.29 5.28 -18.20
N ALA A 186 -18.73 4.24 -17.48
CA ALA A 186 -17.92 3.57 -16.47
C ALA A 186 -16.66 2.95 -17.09
N ARG A 187 -15.50 3.28 -16.53
CA ARG A 187 -14.20 2.72 -16.93
C ARG A 187 -13.61 1.94 -15.77
N LEU A 188 -13.33 0.67 -16.01
CA LEU A 188 -12.63 -0.18 -15.06
C LEU A 188 -11.15 -0.25 -15.42
N THR A 189 -10.29 -0.10 -14.43
CA THR A 189 -8.84 -0.21 -14.58
C THR A 189 -8.30 -1.10 -13.47
N ALA A 190 -7.44 -2.07 -13.82
CA ALA A 190 -6.67 -2.88 -12.88
C ALA A 190 -5.19 -2.52 -13.03
N ILE A 191 -4.48 -2.34 -11.91
CA ILE A 191 -3.08 -1.91 -11.88
C ILE A 191 -2.33 -2.76 -10.85
N ILE A 192 -1.10 -3.17 -11.17
CA ILE A 192 -0.10 -3.56 -10.17
C ILE A 192 1.02 -2.55 -10.28
N GLN A 193 1.01 -1.55 -9.39
CA GLN A 193 1.84 -0.36 -9.52
C GLN A 193 3.34 -0.68 -9.46
N ASP A 194 3.74 -1.58 -8.56
CA ASP A 194 5.15 -1.97 -8.37
C ASP A 194 5.74 -2.70 -9.60
N LEU A 195 4.88 -3.33 -10.40
CA LEU A 195 5.26 -3.98 -11.67
C LEU A 195 5.07 -3.05 -12.88
N GLY A 196 4.46 -1.87 -12.69
CA GLY A 196 4.17 -0.92 -13.75
C GLY A 196 3.16 -1.42 -14.79
N ILE A 197 2.36 -2.44 -14.46
CA ILE A 197 1.39 -3.04 -15.38
C ILE A 197 -0.02 -2.55 -15.09
N ARG A 198 -0.81 -2.40 -16.16
CA ARG A 198 -2.22 -2.01 -16.07
C ARG A 198 -3.05 -2.57 -17.21
N SER A 199 -4.34 -2.74 -16.94
CA SER A 199 -5.37 -3.15 -17.91
C SER A 199 -6.59 -2.27 -17.74
N SER A 200 -7.33 -1.97 -18.80
CA SER A 200 -8.54 -1.15 -18.70
C SER A 200 -9.60 -1.57 -19.69
N THR A 201 -10.87 -1.46 -19.28
CA THR A 201 -11.99 -1.65 -20.20
C THR A 201 -12.19 -0.43 -21.10
N VAL A 202 -12.86 -0.65 -22.22
CA VAL A 202 -13.60 0.45 -22.88
C VAL A 202 -14.78 0.84 -21.96
N LYS A 203 -15.31 2.05 -22.14
CA LYS A 203 -16.54 2.53 -21.46
C LYS A 203 -17.60 1.42 -21.47
N ALA A 204 -18.11 1.09 -20.30
CA ALA A 204 -19.09 0.04 -20.10
C ALA A 204 -20.42 0.67 -19.67
N GLU A 205 -21.51 0.21 -20.29
CA GLU A 205 -22.84 0.52 -19.83
C GLU A 205 -23.23 -0.46 -18.71
N VAL A 206 -23.75 0.07 -17.60
CA VAL A 206 -24.32 -0.72 -16.51
C VAL A 206 -25.67 -0.14 -16.14
N ASN A 207 -26.71 -0.95 -16.35
CA ASN A 207 -28.07 -0.53 -16.06
C ASN A 207 -28.26 -0.29 -14.56
N ASP A 208 -29.23 0.57 -14.24
CA ASP A 208 -29.65 0.84 -12.87
C ASP A 208 -29.96 -0.44 -12.05
N GLY A 209 -29.47 -0.48 -10.81
CA GLY A 209 -29.67 -1.56 -9.85
C GLY A 209 -29.16 -2.93 -10.32
N GLN A 210 -28.30 -2.98 -11.33
CA GLN A 210 -27.73 -4.23 -11.84
C GLN A 210 -26.28 -4.40 -11.37
N GLU A 211 -25.98 -5.64 -11.00
CA GLU A 211 -24.61 -6.10 -10.89
C GLU A 211 -24.04 -6.41 -12.27
N ALA A 212 -22.82 -5.94 -12.50
CA ALA A 212 -22.03 -6.27 -13.65
C ALA A 212 -20.76 -7.01 -13.21
N SER A 213 -20.18 -7.76 -14.14
CA SER A 213 -18.86 -8.34 -13.97
C SER A 213 -18.04 -8.12 -15.23
N LYS A 214 -16.78 -7.71 -15.04
CA LYS A 214 -15.81 -7.56 -16.13
C LYS A 214 -14.54 -8.30 -15.77
N VAL A 215 -13.83 -8.72 -16.82
CA VAL A 215 -12.52 -9.34 -16.71
C VAL A 215 -11.51 -8.37 -17.29
N LEU A 216 -10.46 -8.11 -16.52
CA LEU A 216 -9.28 -7.35 -16.92
C LEU A 216 -8.09 -8.30 -16.92
N THR A 217 -7.31 -8.32 -18.00
CA THR A 217 -6.16 -9.21 -18.12
C THR A 217 -4.88 -8.40 -17.93
N LEU A 218 -4.02 -8.84 -17.02
CA LEU A 218 -2.69 -8.29 -16.75
C LEU A 218 -1.64 -9.34 -17.15
N GLU A 219 -0.60 -8.93 -17.85
CA GLU A 219 0.56 -9.77 -18.14
C GLU A 219 1.61 -9.55 -17.07
N ILE A 220 1.96 -10.59 -16.30
CA ILE A 220 3.01 -10.50 -15.29
C ILE A 220 4.37 -10.47 -15.98
N PRO A 221 5.22 -9.45 -15.76
CA PRO A 221 6.55 -9.38 -16.38
C PRO A 221 7.40 -10.63 -16.10
N GLU A 222 8.19 -11.08 -17.09
CA GLU A 222 9.07 -12.25 -16.93
C GLU A 222 10.15 -12.07 -15.86
N ASP A 223 10.50 -10.82 -15.53
CA ASP A 223 11.49 -10.43 -14.53
C ASP A 223 10.88 -10.04 -13.18
N ALA A 224 9.56 -10.19 -13.02
CA ALA A 224 8.86 -9.95 -11.77
C ALA A 224 9.48 -10.79 -10.64
N GLN A 225 9.77 -10.14 -9.51
CA GLN A 225 10.29 -10.84 -8.35
C GLN A 225 9.15 -11.57 -7.64
N ALA A 226 9.45 -12.74 -7.08
CA ALA A 226 8.51 -13.41 -6.18
C ALA A 226 8.23 -12.50 -4.97
N GLY A 227 6.97 -12.41 -4.56
CA GLY A 227 6.56 -11.49 -3.52
C GLY A 227 5.07 -11.21 -3.53
N ARG A 228 4.61 -10.50 -2.50
CA ARG A 228 3.25 -10.01 -2.41
C ARG A 228 3.14 -8.65 -3.10
N TYR A 229 2.14 -8.52 -3.95
CA TYR A 229 1.80 -7.29 -4.68
C TYR A 229 0.34 -6.92 -4.43
N TRP A 230 -0.01 -5.68 -4.77
CA TRP A 230 -1.39 -5.20 -4.69
C TRP A 230 -1.97 -5.02 -6.08
N VAL A 231 -3.12 -5.66 -6.32
CA VAL A 231 -3.97 -5.34 -7.46
C VAL A 231 -4.92 -4.23 -7.03
N GLU A 232 -4.69 -3.04 -7.56
CA GLU A 232 -5.59 -1.89 -7.46
C GLU A 232 -6.63 -2.00 -8.57
N VAL A 233 -7.91 -1.98 -8.20
CA VAL A 233 -9.02 -1.87 -9.16
C VAL A 233 -9.72 -0.54 -8.96
N ILE A 234 -9.77 0.25 -10.03
CA ILE A 234 -10.43 1.56 -10.08
C ILE A 234 -11.65 1.43 -10.98
N ILE A 235 -12.80 1.93 -10.52
CA ILE A 235 -13.95 2.25 -11.37
C ILE A 235 -14.09 3.77 -11.39
N ASP A 236 -13.97 4.36 -12.57
CA ASP A 236 -14.16 5.79 -12.81
C ASP A 236 -15.45 6.02 -13.58
N ILE A 237 -16.32 6.88 -13.06
CA ILE A 237 -17.59 7.28 -13.66
C ILE A 237 -17.67 8.79 -13.60
N ASP A 238 -17.45 9.43 -14.74
CA ASP A 238 -17.54 10.89 -14.88
C ASP A 238 -16.72 11.67 -13.83
N GLY A 239 -15.59 11.09 -13.38
CA GLY A 239 -14.71 11.68 -12.36
C GLY A 239 -14.94 11.15 -10.94
N ASN A 240 -16.08 10.50 -10.67
CA ASN A 240 -16.32 9.79 -9.41
C ASN A 240 -15.60 8.45 -9.45
N ARG A 241 -14.54 8.33 -8.63
CA ARG A 241 -13.67 7.15 -8.58
C ARG A 241 -14.01 6.30 -7.37
N ARG A 242 -14.12 5.00 -7.59
CA ARG A 242 -14.18 3.96 -6.56
C ARG A 242 -13.01 3.03 -6.72
N ILE A 243 -12.38 2.68 -5.61
CA ILE A 243 -11.13 1.94 -5.61
C ILE A 243 -11.24 0.79 -4.62
N LYS A 244 -10.70 -0.35 -5.01
CA LYS A 244 -10.59 -1.51 -4.14
C LYS A 244 -9.29 -2.22 -4.41
N TYR A 245 -8.66 -2.67 -3.34
CA TYR A 245 -7.42 -3.40 -3.44
C TYR A 245 -7.65 -4.88 -3.11
N ARG A 246 -6.82 -5.73 -3.72
CA ARG A 246 -6.71 -7.13 -3.33
C ARG A 246 -5.25 -7.59 -3.47
N PRO A 247 -4.66 -8.22 -2.44
CA PRO A 247 -3.29 -8.70 -2.53
C PRO A 247 -3.21 -9.91 -3.45
N ILE A 248 -2.09 -10.06 -4.16
CA ILE A 248 -1.74 -11.21 -4.98
C ILE A 248 -0.31 -11.64 -4.65
N ASP A 249 -0.07 -12.95 -4.52
CA ASP A 249 1.25 -13.51 -4.24
C ASP A 249 1.85 -14.08 -5.54
N ILE A 250 2.94 -13.49 -6.03
CA ILE A 250 3.67 -13.98 -7.21
C ILE A 250 4.77 -14.94 -6.76
N ILE A 251 4.88 -16.12 -7.39
CA ILE A 251 5.78 -17.22 -6.97
C ILE A 251 6.71 -17.75 -8.07
#